data_AF-A0A9D6RCV4-F1
#
_entry.id   AF-A0A9D6RCV4-F1
#
_cell.length_a   1.000
_cell.length_b   1.000
_cell.length_c   1.000
_cell.angle_alpha   90.00
_cell.angle_beta   90.00
_cell.angle_gamma   90.00
#
_symmetry.space_group_name_H-M   'P 1'
#
loop_
_entity.id
_entity.type
_entity.pdbx_description
1 polymer ?
#
loop_
_entity_poly.entity_id
_entity_poly.type
_entity_poly.pdbx_seq_one_letter_code
_entity_poly.pdbx_strand_id
1 'polypeptide(L)'
;NSAENQKVSEATRLGFDACIHAREAAQKSSQKVEDIVEALTTIKSIAEATSRLSLNANIEAARAGEHGKGFAVVANEIRELAQQVAKSVKIIEGNINDAKNATEENNAQIEKLEIVLREVAEKIASVAQNNAALANNVNAQASSIDNNGDDVTTLAGVSVEITNLNRKIVDVIEEMSENIGEANNQLNYFKV
;
A
#
# COMPACT_ATOMS: atom_id res chain seq x y z
N ASN A 1 10.14 4.50 13.78
CA ASN A 1 9.04 3.58 14.20
C ASN A 1 7.70 4.28 14.45
N SER A 2 7.42 4.94 15.58
CA SER A 2 6.06 5.53 15.80
C SER A 2 5.69 6.63 14.78
N ALA A 3 6.57 7.62 14.58
CA ALA A 3 6.37 8.68 13.58
C ALA A 3 6.31 8.16 12.13
N GLU A 4 6.94 7.02 11.86
CA GLU A 4 6.96 6.39 10.55
C GLU A 4 5.66 5.64 10.29
N ASN A 5 5.17 4.87 11.27
CA ASN A 5 3.84 4.25 11.21
C ASN A 5 2.72 5.29 11.07
N GLN A 6 2.83 6.43 11.74
CA GLN A 6 1.87 7.54 11.57
C GLN A 6 1.88 8.09 10.13
N LYS A 7 3.07 8.32 9.55
CA LYS A 7 3.19 8.77 8.16
C LYS A 7 2.60 7.77 7.17
N VAL A 8 2.87 6.48 7.32
CA VAL A 8 2.32 5.46 6.41
C VAL A 8 0.79 5.33 6.61
N SER A 9 0.28 5.44 7.84
CA SER A 9 -1.16 5.45 8.11
C SER A 9 -1.85 6.67 7.48
N GLU A 10 -1.22 7.85 7.54
CA GLU A 10 -1.72 9.06 6.88
C GLU A 10 -1.70 8.91 5.36
N ALA A 11 -0.61 8.40 4.78
CA ALA A 11 -0.52 8.11 3.35
C ALA A 11 -1.59 7.11 2.90
N THR A 12 -1.88 6.09 3.72
CA THR A 12 -2.93 5.11 3.44
C THR A 12 -4.32 5.76 3.44
N ARG A 13 -4.57 6.67 4.40
CA ARG A 13 -5.82 7.46 4.44
C ARG A 13 -5.97 8.34 3.21
N LEU A 14 -4.92 9.07 2.83
CA LEU A 14 -4.90 9.88 1.61
C LEU A 14 -5.11 9.03 0.35
N GLY A 15 -4.58 7.80 0.34
CA GLY A 15 -4.82 6.82 -0.72
C GLY A 15 -6.30 6.44 -0.85
N PHE A 16 -7.00 6.22 0.26
CA PHE A 16 -8.45 5.96 0.24
C PHE A 16 -9.25 7.18 -0.25
N ASP A 17 -8.93 8.38 0.25
CA ASP A 17 -9.57 9.61 -0.21
C ASP A 17 -9.38 9.80 -1.73
N ALA A 18 -8.18 9.51 -2.24
CA ALA A 18 -7.90 9.54 -3.68
C ALA A 18 -8.72 8.50 -4.48
N CYS A 19 -8.93 7.30 -3.94
CA CYS A 19 -9.77 6.27 -4.57
C CYS A 19 -11.24 6.73 -4.68
N ILE A 20 -11.76 7.37 -3.62
CA ILE A 20 -13.12 7.93 -3.61
C ILE A 20 -13.26 8.99 -4.70
N HIS A 21 -12.34 9.96 -4.75
CA HIS A 21 -12.36 11.00 -5.78
C HIS A 21 -12.19 10.45 -7.20
N ALA A 22 -11.35 9.42 -7.37
CA ALA A 22 -11.18 8.76 -8.67
C ALA A 22 -12.47 8.07 -9.12
N ARG A 23 -13.21 7.41 -8.20
CA ARG A 23 -14.51 6.81 -8.48
C ARG A 23 -15.57 7.85 -8.86
N GLU A 24 -15.64 8.96 -8.13
CA GLU A 24 -16.55 10.06 -8.46
C GLU A 24 -16.26 10.65 -9.85
N ALA A 25 -14.98 10.83 -10.18
CA ALA A 25 -14.56 11.32 -11.48
C ALA A 25 -14.91 10.31 -12.60
N ALA A 26 -14.69 9.02 -12.38
CA ALA A 26 -15.05 7.97 -13.32
C ALA A 26 -16.57 7.88 -13.55
N GLN A 27 -17.38 7.98 -12.49
CA GLN A 27 -18.83 8.02 -12.59
C GLN A 27 -19.31 9.23 -13.40
N LYS A 28 -18.74 10.42 -13.15
CA LYS A 28 -19.05 11.63 -13.92
C LYS A 28 -18.64 11.50 -15.39
N SER A 29 -17.52 10.83 -15.67
CA SER A 29 -17.08 10.52 -17.03
C SER A 29 -18.08 9.59 -17.74
N SER A 30 -18.54 8.55 -17.05
CA SER A 30 -19.55 7.62 -17.57
C SER A 30 -20.85 8.34 -17.95
N GLN A 31 -21.34 9.25 -17.09
CA GLN A 31 -22.55 10.03 -17.40
C GLN A 31 -22.36 10.90 -18.65
N LYS A 32 -21.22 11.57 -18.77
CA LYS A 32 -20.93 12.39 -19.97
C LYS A 32 -20.83 11.54 -21.23
N VAL A 33 -20.31 10.32 -21.13
CA VAL A 33 -20.27 9.38 -22.24
C VAL A 33 -21.69 9.04 -22.70
N GLU A 34 -22.61 8.77 -21.78
CA GLU A 34 -24.02 8.52 -22.09
C GLU A 34 -24.68 9.70 -22.80
N ASP A 35 -24.48 10.93 -22.29
CA ASP A 35 -25.01 12.16 -22.90
C ASP A 35 -24.49 12.33 -24.35
N ILE A 36 -23.22 12.00 -24.59
CA ILE A 36 -22.63 12.07 -25.94
C ILE A 36 -23.26 11.00 -26.85
N VAL A 37 -23.49 9.78 -26.35
CA VAL A 37 -24.14 8.71 -27.14
C VAL A 37 -25.55 9.12 -27.57
N GLU A 38 -26.32 9.77 -26.69
CA GLU A 38 -27.64 10.29 -27.03
C GLU A 38 -27.57 11.38 -28.12
N ALA A 39 -26.64 12.31 -27.98
CA ALA A 39 -26.41 13.35 -28.98
C ALA A 39 -26.01 12.76 -30.35
N LEU A 40 -25.12 11.77 -30.37
CA LEU A 40 -24.70 11.07 -31.60
C LEU A 40 -25.88 10.34 -32.26
N THR A 41 -26.75 9.72 -31.48
CA THR A 41 -27.97 9.06 -31.98
C THR A 41 -28.88 10.07 -32.69
N THR A 42 -29.03 11.26 -32.11
CA THR A 42 -29.80 12.36 -32.72
C THR A 42 -29.16 12.84 -34.02
N ILE A 43 -27.84 13.07 -34.03
CA ILE A 43 -27.11 13.53 -35.22
C ILE A 43 -27.20 12.49 -36.35
N LYS A 44 -27.11 11.20 -36.02
CA LYS A 44 -27.27 10.09 -36.98
C LYS A 44 -28.64 10.11 -37.62
N SER A 45 -29.69 10.27 -36.82
CA SER A 45 -31.07 10.39 -37.31
C SER A 45 -31.25 11.60 -38.25
N ILE A 46 -30.65 12.75 -37.90
CA ILE A 46 -30.65 13.95 -38.76
C ILE A 46 -29.92 13.71 -40.07
N ALA A 47 -28.76 13.04 -40.05
CA ALA A 47 -28.01 12.70 -41.25
C ALA A 47 -28.81 11.77 -42.17
N GLU A 48 -29.47 10.74 -41.61
CA GLU A 48 -30.34 9.85 -42.37
C GLU A 48 -31.58 10.55 -42.95
N ALA A 49 -32.19 11.46 -42.20
CA ALA A 49 -33.31 12.27 -42.68
C ALA A 49 -32.87 13.21 -43.82
N THR A 50 -31.72 13.87 -43.68
CA THR A 50 -31.12 14.73 -44.70
C THR A 50 -30.76 13.95 -45.96
N SER A 51 -30.22 12.73 -45.81
CA SER A 51 -29.93 11.84 -46.94
C SER A 51 -31.21 11.40 -47.66
N ARG A 52 -32.33 11.23 -46.95
CA ARG A 52 -33.64 10.93 -47.57
C ARG A 52 -34.24 12.14 -48.26
N LEU A 53 -34.15 13.32 -47.66
CA LEU A 53 -34.63 14.58 -48.26
C LEU A 53 -33.88 14.91 -49.55
N SER A 54 -32.56 14.77 -49.56
CA SER A 54 -31.74 14.97 -50.77
C SER A 54 -32.06 13.97 -51.87
N LEU A 55 -32.36 12.72 -51.53
CA LEU A 55 -32.82 11.74 -52.52
C LEU A 55 -34.16 12.17 -53.15
N ASN A 56 -35.12 12.61 -52.36
CA ASN A 56 -36.40 13.11 -52.87
C ASN A 56 -36.21 14.35 -53.75
N ALA A 57 -35.31 15.27 -53.36
CA ALA A 57 -34.97 16.44 -54.16
C ALA A 57 -34.34 16.06 -55.51
N ASN A 58 -33.48 15.04 -55.53
CA ASN A 58 -32.90 14.49 -56.76
C ASN A 58 -33.96 13.89 -57.69
N ILE A 59 -34.94 13.16 -57.14
CA ILE A 59 -36.06 12.60 -57.91
C ILE A 59 -36.87 13.73 -58.56
N GLU A 60 -37.20 14.77 -57.81
CA GLU A 60 -38.00 15.89 -58.33
C GLU A 60 -37.19 16.74 -59.34
N ALA A 61 -35.88 16.90 -59.13
CA ALA A 61 -34.99 17.53 -60.09
C ALA A 61 -34.94 16.75 -61.41
N ALA A 62 -34.88 15.42 -61.38
CA ALA A 62 -34.97 14.59 -62.58
C ALA A 62 -36.33 14.74 -63.28
N ARG A 63 -37.41 14.89 -62.50
CA ARG A 63 -38.78 15.08 -63.00
C ARG A 63 -38.96 16.42 -63.72
N ALA A 64 -38.26 17.46 -63.28
CA ALA A 64 -38.23 18.79 -63.92
C ALA A 64 -37.38 18.85 -65.20
N GLY A 65 -36.68 17.76 -65.57
CA GLY A 65 -35.89 17.66 -66.78
C GLY A 65 -34.76 18.69 -66.84
N GLU A 66 -34.67 19.44 -67.95
CA GLU A 66 -33.61 20.45 -68.17
C GLU A 66 -33.63 21.56 -67.11
N HIS A 67 -34.80 21.93 -66.60
CA HIS A 67 -34.92 22.97 -65.57
C HIS A 67 -34.44 22.53 -64.18
N GLY A 68 -34.31 21.22 -63.95
CA GLY A 68 -33.89 20.64 -62.67
C GLY A 68 -32.38 20.40 -62.52
N LYS A 69 -31.56 20.60 -63.58
CA LYS A 69 -30.13 20.27 -63.57
C LYS A 69 -29.36 20.92 -62.41
N GLY A 70 -29.61 22.20 -62.13
CA GLY A 70 -28.97 22.89 -61.00
C GLY A 70 -29.39 22.34 -59.64
N PHE A 71 -30.68 22.01 -59.48
CA PHE A 71 -31.20 21.40 -58.25
C PHE A 71 -30.65 19.99 -58.02
N ALA A 72 -30.43 19.21 -59.08
CA ALA A 72 -29.84 17.88 -58.98
C ALA A 72 -28.40 17.92 -58.44
N VAL A 73 -27.59 18.91 -58.85
CA VAL A 73 -26.23 19.10 -58.33
C VAL A 73 -26.27 19.38 -56.83
N VAL A 74 -27.10 20.34 -56.40
CA VAL A 74 -27.25 20.69 -54.98
C VAL A 74 -27.77 19.50 -54.16
N ALA A 75 -28.73 18.75 -54.69
CA ALA A 75 -29.26 17.56 -54.01
C ALA A 75 -28.19 16.46 -53.83
N ASN A 76 -27.32 16.24 -54.82
CA ASN A 76 -26.19 15.32 -54.69
C ASN A 76 -25.18 15.79 -53.64
N GLU A 77 -24.82 17.08 -53.63
CA GLU A 77 -23.90 17.66 -52.65
C GLU A 77 -24.42 17.47 -51.21
N ILE A 78 -25.72 17.74 -50.98
CA ILE A 78 -26.37 17.53 -49.67
C ILE A 78 -26.33 16.05 -49.27
N ARG A 79 -26.52 15.13 -50.23
CA ARG A 79 -26.48 13.69 -49.96
C ARG A 79 -25.08 13.24 -49.55
N GLU A 80 -24.05 13.71 -50.24
CA GLU A 80 -22.65 13.40 -49.92
C GLU A 80 -22.27 13.94 -48.54
N LEU A 81 -22.66 15.18 -48.20
CA LEU A 81 -22.47 15.75 -46.87
C LEU A 81 -23.16 14.92 -45.78
N ALA A 82 -24.41 14.50 -46.01
CA ALA A 82 -25.13 13.65 -45.07
C ALA A 82 -24.44 12.29 -44.83
N GLN A 83 -23.91 11.67 -45.89
CA GLN A 83 -23.13 10.44 -45.79
C GLN A 83 -21.81 10.65 -45.03
N GLN A 84 -21.14 11.77 -45.27
CA GLN A 84 -19.91 12.12 -44.55
C GLN A 84 -20.18 12.33 -43.06
N VAL A 85 -21.28 13.00 -42.69
CA VAL A 85 -21.72 13.15 -41.30
C VAL A 85 -21.96 11.78 -40.66
N ALA A 86 -22.70 10.89 -41.33
CA ALA A 86 -22.97 9.55 -40.81
C ALA A 86 -21.69 8.74 -40.58
N LYS A 87 -20.71 8.85 -41.48
CA LYS A 87 -19.39 8.22 -41.32
C LYS A 87 -18.63 8.79 -40.11
N SER A 88 -18.63 10.12 -39.94
CA SER A 88 -18.00 10.78 -38.79
C SER A 88 -18.64 10.36 -37.47
N VAL A 89 -19.98 10.29 -37.41
CA VAL A 89 -20.69 9.78 -36.23
C VAL A 89 -20.22 8.38 -35.86
N LYS A 90 -20.10 7.46 -36.84
CA LYS A 90 -19.63 6.09 -36.59
C LYS A 90 -18.20 6.04 -36.02
N ILE A 91 -17.32 6.94 -36.47
CA ILE A 91 -15.95 7.04 -35.92
C ILE A 91 -16.01 7.52 -34.47
N ILE A 92 -16.83 8.52 -34.18
CA ILE A 92 -16.98 9.04 -32.81
C ILE A 92 -17.63 7.98 -31.89
N GLU A 93 -18.64 7.25 -32.36
CA GLU A 93 -19.22 6.11 -31.63
C GLU A 93 -18.14 5.10 -31.20
N GLY A 94 -17.18 4.80 -32.09
CA GLY A 94 -16.03 3.95 -31.78
C GLY A 94 -15.15 4.52 -30.66
N ASN A 95 -14.72 5.78 -30.79
CA ASN A 95 -13.89 6.45 -29.78
C ASN A 95 -14.60 6.53 -28.41
N ILE A 96 -15.92 6.72 -28.41
CA ILE A 96 -16.72 6.77 -27.17
C ILE A 96 -16.82 5.40 -26.52
N ASN A 97 -16.94 4.34 -27.31
CA ASN A 97 -16.90 2.98 -26.78
C ASN A 97 -15.55 2.64 -26.16
N ASP A 98 -14.45 3.09 -26.77
CA ASP A 98 -13.11 2.94 -26.20
C ASP A 98 -12.98 3.73 -24.88
N ALA A 99 -13.53 4.94 -24.81
CA ALA A 99 -13.55 5.75 -23.57
C ALA A 99 -14.39 5.08 -22.46
N LYS A 100 -15.49 4.42 -22.81
CA LYS A 100 -16.31 3.62 -21.88
C LYS A 100 -15.50 2.46 -21.31
N ASN A 101 -14.85 1.67 -22.17
CA ASN A 101 -14.02 0.54 -21.75
C ASN A 101 -12.87 0.99 -20.84
N ALA A 102 -12.17 2.08 -21.20
CA ALA A 102 -11.11 2.64 -20.36
C ALA A 102 -11.62 3.10 -18.98
N THR A 103 -12.85 3.62 -18.91
CA THR A 103 -13.49 4.00 -17.64
C THR A 103 -13.82 2.77 -16.78
N GLU A 104 -14.32 1.69 -17.40
CA GLU A 104 -14.58 0.42 -16.71
C GLU A 104 -13.29 -0.22 -16.18
N GLU A 105 -12.22 -0.23 -16.99
CA GLU A 105 -10.91 -0.70 -16.58
C GLU A 105 -10.35 0.12 -15.40
N ASN A 106 -10.45 1.46 -15.47
CA ASN A 106 -10.05 2.33 -14.37
C ASN A 106 -10.82 2.02 -13.08
N ASN A 107 -12.12 1.79 -13.15
CA ASN A 107 -12.91 1.41 -11.97
C ASN A 107 -12.43 0.10 -11.35
N ALA A 108 -12.10 -0.91 -12.17
CA ALA A 108 -11.54 -2.17 -11.69
C ALA A 108 -10.16 -2.00 -11.05
N GLN A 109 -9.32 -1.09 -11.58
CA GLN A 109 -8.03 -0.77 -10.96
C GLN A 109 -8.19 -0.03 -9.63
N ILE A 110 -9.15 0.89 -9.52
CA ILE A 110 -9.46 1.57 -8.26
C ILE A 110 -9.91 0.57 -7.20
N GLU A 111 -10.76 -0.40 -7.55
CA GLU A 111 -11.19 -1.45 -6.62
C GLU A 111 -10.01 -2.30 -6.11
N LYS A 112 -9.10 -2.70 -7.01
CA LYS A 112 -7.87 -3.39 -6.61
C LYS A 112 -6.99 -2.55 -5.70
N LEU A 113 -6.86 -1.25 -5.98
CA LEU A 113 -6.09 -0.33 -5.17
C LEU A 113 -6.68 -0.20 -3.76
N GLU A 114 -8.01 -0.15 -3.62
CA GLU A 114 -8.68 -0.14 -2.32
C GLU A 114 -8.37 -1.40 -1.49
N ILE A 115 -8.32 -2.58 -2.12
CA ILE A 115 -7.95 -3.82 -1.44
C ILE A 115 -6.51 -3.74 -0.93
N VAL A 116 -5.57 -3.31 -1.78
CA VAL A 116 -4.15 -3.17 -1.40
C VAL A 116 -3.99 -2.16 -0.26
N LEU A 117 -4.70 -1.03 -0.29
CA LEU A 117 -4.67 -0.04 0.79
C LEU A 117 -5.21 -0.60 2.11
N ARG A 118 -6.23 -1.47 2.08
CA ARG A 118 -6.73 -2.16 3.28
C ARG A 118 -5.67 -3.10 3.86
N GLU A 119 -5.03 -3.91 3.02
CA GLU A 119 -3.95 -4.80 3.46
C GLU A 119 -2.78 -4.03 4.08
N VAL A 120 -2.41 -2.91 3.47
CA VAL A 120 -1.35 -2.02 4.00
C VAL A 120 -1.75 -1.47 5.38
N ALA A 121 -2.99 -1.02 5.55
CA ALA A 121 -3.49 -0.54 6.85
C ALA A 121 -3.41 -1.62 7.94
N GLU A 122 -3.82 -2.85 7.63
CA GLU A 122 -3.75 -3.99 8.55
C GLU A 122 -2.30 -4.34 8.93
N LYS A 123 -1.39 -4.33 7.97
CA LYS A 123 0.04 -4.57 8.22
C LYS A 123 0.65 -3.51 9.13
N ILE A 124 0.30 -2.24 8.95
CA ILE A 124 0.77 -1.14 9.83
C ILE A 124 0.29 -1.35 11.26
N ALA A 125 -0.98 -1.74 11.44
CA ALA A 125 -1.53 -2.04 12.77
C ALA A 125 -0.78 -3.20 13.44
N SER A 126 -0.49 -4.28 12.69
CA SER A 126 0.30 -5.40 13.18
C SER A 126 1.73 -5.00 13.57
N VAL A 127 2.41 -4.18 12.76
CA VAL A 127 3.74 -3.66 13.08
C VAL A 127 3.72 -2.80 14.35
N ALA A 128 2.70 -1.96 14.53
CA ALA A 128 2.55 -1.17 15.74
C ALA A 128 2.40 -2.06 17.00
N GLN A 129 1.60 -3.13 16.92
CA GLN A 129 1.44 -4.09 18.01
C GLN A 129 2.75 -4.82 18.32
N ASN A 130 3.48 -5.28 17.30
CA ASN A 130 4.76 -5.97 17.47
C ASN A 130 5.81 -5.05 18.11
N ASN A 131 5.85 -3.77 17.72
CA ASN A 131 6.75 -2.79 18.33
C ASN A 131 6.42 -2.54 19.81
N ALA A 132 5.13 -2.49 20.18
CA ALA A 132 4.72 -2.36 21.58
C ALA A 132 5.12 -3.59 22.41
N ALA A 133 4.93 -4.80 21.87
CA ALA A 133 5.37 -6.02 22.52
C ALA A 133 6.90 -6.06 22.70
N LEU A 134 7.65 -5.64 21.67
CA LEU A 134 9.10 -5.57 21.74
C LEU A 134 9.58 -4.58 22.82
N ALA A 135 8.94 -3.41 22.93
CA ALA A 135 9.28 -2.45 23.98
C ALA A 135 9.09 -3.03 25.39
N ASN A 136 8.00 -3.78 25.61
CA ASN A 136 7.78 -4.48 26.88
C ASN A 136 8.85 -5.53 27.17
N ASN A 137 9.24 -6.32 26.17
CA ASN A 137 10.30 -7.31 26.30
C ASN A 137 11.65 -6.67 26.63
N VAL A 138 11.98 -5.55 26.00
CA VAL A 138 13.22 -4.78 26.27
C VAL A 138 13.23 -4.27 27.71
N ASN A 139 12.09 -3.75 28.22
CA ASN A 139 11.99 -3.30 29.61
C ASN A 139 12.17 -4.46 30.60
N ALA A 140 11.55 -5.62 30.34
CA ALA A 140 11.71 -6.81 31.17
C ALA A 140 13.16 -7.33 31.16
N GLN A 141 13.82 -7.26 30.00
CA GLN A 141 15.22 -7.63 29.86
C GLN A 141 16.15 -6.67 30.62
N ALA A 142 15.88 -5.36 30.61
CA ALA A 142 16.63 -4.39 31.40
C ALA A 142 16.57 -4.71 32.91
N SER A 143 15.37 -4.97 33.44
CA SER A 143 15.23 -5.38 34.85
C SER A 143 15.95 -6.70 35.18
N SER A 144 15.99 -7.64 34.23
CA SER A 144 16.72 -8.90 34.42
C SER A 144 18.25 -8.67 34.43
N ILE A 145 18.74 -7.73 33.62
CA ILE A 145 20.15 -7.34 33.62
C ILE A 145 20.54 -6.68 34.95
N ASP A 146 19.69 -5.82 35.50
CA ASP A 146 19.93 -5.18 36.80
C ASP A 146 20.04 -6.24 37.92
N ASN A 147 19.09 -7.18 38.00
CA ASN A 147 19.13 -8.29 38.97
C ASN A 147 20.41 -9.12 38.83
N ASN A 148 20.82 -9.45 37.60
CA ASN A 148 22.07 -10.16 37.36
C ASN A 148 23.30 -9.35 37.79
N GLY A 149 23.26 -8.02 37.67
CA GLY A 149 24.31 -7.12 38.16
C GLY A 149 24.44 -7.16 39.69
N ASP A 150 23.33 -7.19 40.40
CA ASP A 150 23.29 -7.36 41.85
C ASP A 150 23.82 -8.74 42.28
N ASP A 151 23.45 -9.80 41.56
CA ASP A 151 23.97 -11.15 41.78
C ASP A 151 25.49 -11.22 41.58
N VAL A 152 26.01 -10.59 40.52
CA VAL A 152 27.46 -10.52 40.26
C VAL A 152 28.18 -9.77 41.38
N THR A 153 27.61 -8.68 41.88
CA THR A 153 28.17 -7.93 43.02
C THR A 153 28.18 -8.77 44.30
N THR A 154 27.09 -9.49 44.56
CA THR A 154 26.99 -10.42 45.69
C THR A 154 28.03 -11.53 45.60
N LEU A 155 28.18 -12.16 44.43
CA LEU A 155 29.18 -13.20 44.19
C LEU A 155 30.61 -12.69 44.36
N ALA A 156 30.91 -11.46 43.92
CA ALA A 156 32.21 -10.84 44.13
C ALA A 156 32.53 -10.70 45.63
N GLY A 157 31.54 -10.30 46.44
CA GLY A 157 31.67 -10.24 47.90
C GLY A 157 31.99 -11.59 48.53
N VAL A 158 31.24 -12.64 48.15
CA VAL A 158 31.48 -14.02 48.62
C VAL A 158 32.88 -14.50 48.23
N SER A 159 33.36 -14.17 47.02
CA SER A 159 34.71 -14.53 46.57
C SER A 159 35.82 -13.91 47.44
N VAL A 160 35.62 -12.67 47.89
CA VAL A 160 36.54 -12.00 48.83
C VAL A 160 36.51 -12.70 50.20
N GLU A 161 35.34 -13.09 50.70
CA GLU A 161 35.23 -13.84 51.95
C GLU A 161 35.93 -15.20 51.89
N ILE A 162 35.77 -15.95 50.79
CA ILE A 162 36.47 -17.22 50.56
C ILE A 162 37.98 -17.01 50.57
N THR A 163 38.48 -15.95 49.94
CA THR A 163 39.91 -15.62 49.93
C THR A 163 40.43 -15.36 51.36
N ASN A 164 39.67 -14.62 52.17
CA ASN A 164 40.02 -14.36 53.56
C ASN A 164 39.98 -15.63 54.43
N LEU A 165 38.99 -16.50 54.21
CA LEU A 165 38.88 -17.80 54.88
C LEU A 165 40.08 -18.71 54.55
N ASN A 166 40.46 -18.78 53.27
CA ASN A 166 41.62 -19.55 52.83
C ASN A 166 42.91 -19.06 53.52
N ARG A 167 43.09 -17.74 53.68
CA ARG A 167 44.23 -17.20 54.42
C ARG A 167 44.25 -17.65 55.88
N LYS A 168 43.11 -17.56 56.58
CA LYS A 168 42.99 -18.05 57.98
C LYS A 168 43.29 -19.54 58.10
N ILE A 169 42.86 -20.36 57.13
CA ILE A 169 43.16 -21.79 57.11
C ILE A 169 44.67 -22.02 57.00
N VAL A 170 45.37 -21.26 56.15
CA VAL A 170 46.84 -21.33 56.05
C VAL A 170 47.49 -20.96 57.39
N ASP A 171 47.07 -19.87 58.02
CA ASP A 171 47.59 -19.45 59.33
C ASP A 171 47.42 -20.56 60.39
N VAL A 172 46.24 -21.21 60.43
CA VAL A 172 45.96 -22.34 61.34
C VAL A 172 46.84 -23.55 61.03
N ILE A 173 47.10 -23.85 59.75
CA ILE A 173 47.99 -24.96 59.35
C ILE A 173 49.43 -24.70 59.80
N GLU A 174 49.92 -23.46 59.70
CA GLU A 174 51.26 -23.08 60.17
C GLU A 174 51.38 -23.28 61.69
N GLU A 175 50.42 -22.78 62.47
CA GLU A 175 50.37 -22.96 63.93
C GLU A 175 50.30 -24.44 64.33
N MET A 176 49.48 -25.25 63.63
CA MET A 176 49.42 -26.70 63.88
C MET A 176 50.75 -27.39 63.59
N SER A 177 51.46 -26.98 62.53
CA SER A 177 52.75 -27.54 62.15
C SER A 177 53.84 -27.25 63.20
N GLU A 178 53.85 -26.03 63.75
CA GLU A 178 54.73 -25.64 64.85
C GLU A 178 54.46 -26.49 66.10
N ASN A 179 53.20 -26.59 66.52
CA ASN A 179 52.77 -27.41 67.66
C ASN A 179 53.16 -28.89 67.51
N ILE A 180 53.00 -29.47 66.32
CA ILE A 180 53.42 -30.85 66.03
C ILE A 180 54.95 -30.99 66.16
N GLY A 181 55.71 -30.00 65.66
CA GLY A 181 57.16 -29.97 65.78
C GLY A 181 57.63 -29.94 67.23
N GLU A 182 57.02 -29.10 68.06
CA GLU A 182 57.28 -29.03 69.49
C GLU A 182 56.96 -30.34 70.22
N ALA A 183 55.78 -30.91 69.96
CA ALA A 183 55.36 -32.18 70.55
C ALA A 183 56.33 -33.33 70.19
N ASN A 184 56.82 -33.37 68.95
CA ASN A 184 57.76 -34.38 68.50
C ASN A 184 59.15 -34.21 69.16
N ASN A 185 59.60 -32.96 69.35
CA ASN A 185 60.83 -32.67 70.09
C ASN A 185 60.74 -33.13 71.56
N GLN A 186 59.60 -32.87 72.22
CA GLN A 186 59.35 -33.35 73.58
C GLN A 186 59.38 -34.89 73.65
N LEU A 187 58.73 -35.58 72.71
CA LEU A 187 58.75 -37.05 72.62
C LEU A 187 60.16 -37.63 72.46
N ASN A 188 61.01 -36.99 71.66
CA ASN A 188 62.40 -37.42 71.50
C ASN A 188 63.23 -37.20 72.77
N TYR A 189 62.95 -36.14 73.55
CA TYR A 189 63.60 -35.91 74.84
C TYR A 189 63.30 -37.04 75.84
N PHE A 190 62.09 -37.63 75.80
CA PHE A 190 61.70 -38.75 76.66
C PHE A 190 62.19 -40.13 76.18
N LYS A 191 62.70 -40.26 74.95
CA LYS A 191 63.20 -41.53 74.39
C LYS A 191 64.70 -41.77 74.62
N VAL A 192 65.44 -40.78 75.14
CA VAL A 192 66.84 -40.87 75.57
C VAL A 192 66.89 -41.19 77.06
#